data_AF-A0A2V7QX07-F1
#
_entry.id   AF-A0A2V7QX07-F1
#
_cell.length_a   1.000
_cell.length_b   1.000
_cell.length_c   1.000
_cell.angle_alpha   90.00
_cell.angle_beta   90.00
_cell.angle_gamma   90.00
#
_symmetry.space_group_name_H-M   'P 1'
#
loop_
_entity.id
_entity.type
_entity.pdbx_description
1 polymer ?
#
loop_
_entity_poly.entity_id
_entity_poly.type
_entity_poly.pdbx_seq_one_letter_code
_entity_poly.pdbx_strand_id
1 'polypeptide(L)'
;MVAIRSARPQMRLRARAVIEAVLLSKGPIGSAQVVARALGLSNRFQLARLLEHEGLPPLHRMTEWVTVLNWVESAEREHVSLCWMAFRCHRHPSACYRLVKKVTGHGWEEVLDKGSPWALRRFLSELRVWEKQSPQRRATPARRLPPVAAKGRAAQHHRARLRLS
;
A
#
# COMPACT_ATOMS: atom_id res chain seq x y z
N MET A 1 11.71 -19.78 -1.46
CA MET A 1 10.45 -19.06 -1.18
C MET A 1 9.42 -20.00 -0.55
N VAL A 2 9.64 -20.38 0.72
CA VAL A 2 8.69 -21.21 1.53
C VAL A 2 8.29 -20.48 2.82
N ALA A 3 8.95 -19.37 3.15
CA ALA A 3 8.85 -18.72 4.46
C ALA A 3 7.50 -18.02 4.73
N ILE A 4 6.80 -17.49 3.71
CA ILE A 4 5.60 -16.66 3.93
C ILE A 4 4.42 -17.51 4.40
N ARG A 5 4.22 -18.69 3.80
CA ARG A 5 3.11 -19.58 4.17
C ARG A 5 3.22 -20.07 5.61
N SER A 6 4.44 -20.41 6.04
CA SER A 6 4.72 -20.85 7.41
C SER A 6 4.69 -19.68 8.41
N ALA A 7 5.16 -18.50 8.01
CA ALA A 7 5.18 -17.32 8.90
C ALA A 7 3.80 -16.71 9.12
N ARG A 8 2.89 -16.79 8.13
CA ARG A 8 1.54 -16.22 8.20
C ARG A 8 0.50 -17.17 7.59
N PRO A 9 0.13 -18.25 8.30
CA PRO A 9 -0.78 -19.26 7.75
C PRO A 9 -2.18 -18.70 7.49
N GLN A 10 -2.65 -17.76 8.31
CA GLN A 10 -3.99 -17.16 8.25
C GLN A 10 -4.16 -16.07 7.17
N MET A 11 -3.09 -15.70 6.46
CA MET A 11 -3.16 -14.66 5.42
C MET A 11 -4.04 -15.11 4.24
N ARG A 12 -4.94 -14.24 3.79
CA ARG A 12 -5.77 -14.51 2.59
C ARG A 12 -4.91 -14.87 1.39
N LEU A 13 -5.33 -15.92 0.66
CA LEU A 13 -4.63 -16.43 -0.52
C LEU A 13 -4.30 -15.34 -1.55
N ARG A 14 -5.24 -14.42 -1.81
CA ARG A 14 -5.03 -13.32 -2.76
C ARG A 14 -3.94 -12.35 -2.31
N ALA A 15 -3.86 -12.04 -1.02
CA ALA A 15 -2.80 -11.19 -0.48
C ALA A 15 -1.44 -11.89 -0.49
N ARG A 16 -1.42 -13.20 -0.22
CA ARG A 16 -0.23 -14.05 -0.35
C ARG A 16 0.31 -14.04 -1.78
N ALA A 17 -0.56 -14.23 -2.76
CA ALA A 17 -0.18 -14.23 -4.17
C ALA A 17 0.46 -12.89 -4.57
N VAL A 18 -0.02 -11.76 -4.03
CA VAL A 18 0.59 -10.45 -4.31
C VAL A 18 2.01 -10.36 -3.78
N ILE A 19 2.24 -10.68 -2.49
CA ILE A 19 3.58 -10.57 -1.92
C ILE A 19 4.56 -11.54 -2.59
N GLU A 20 4.14 -12.77 -2.88
CA GLU A 20 4.95 -13.74 -3.61
C GLU A 20 5.26 -13.26 -5.03
N ALA A 21 4.27 -12.74 -5.77
CA ALA A 21 4.48 -12.19 -7.10
C ALA A 21 5.46 -11.00 -7.10
N VAL A 22 5.33 -10.08 -6.14
CA VAL A 22 6.27 -8.95 -6.01
C VAL A 22 7.69 -9.46 -5.75
N LEU A 23 7.87 -10.39 -4.81
CA LEU A 23 9.19 -10.95 -4.49
C LEU A 23 9.80 -11.72 -5.68
N LEU A 24 8.99 -12.53 -6.37
CA LEU A 24 9.40 -13.30 -7.55
C LEU A 24 9.81 -12.41 -8.71
N SER A 25 9.06 -11.34 -8.95
CA SER A 25 9.32 -10.41 -10.05
C SER A 25 10.55 -9.54 -9.84
N LYS A 26 11.07 -9.47 -8.60
CA LYS A 26 12.15 -8.56 -8.20
C LYS A 26 11.88 -7.10 -8.59
N GLY A 27 10.61 -6.70 -8.64
CA GLY A 27 10.21 -5.40 -9.15
C GLY A 27 8.69 -5.17 -9.26
N PRO A 28 8.25 -4.26 -10.13
CA PRO A 28 6.84 -4.00 -10.36
C PRO A 28 6.15 -5.14 -11.12
N ILE A 29 5.00 -5.60 -10.61
CA ILE A 29 4.13 -6.60 -11.25
C ILE A 29 2.97 -5.97 -12.05
N GLY A 30 3.19 -4.77 -12.59
CA GLY A 30 2.17 -3.97 -13.26
C GLY A 30 1.43 -3.01 -12.32
N SER A 31 0.43 -2.30 -12.86
CA SER A 31 -0.33 -1.32 -12.10
C SER A 31 -1.27 -1.99 -11.08
N ALA A 32 -1.64 -1.27 -10.03
CA ALA A 32 -2.60 -1.76 -9.04
C ALA A 32 -3.95 -2.19 -9.65
N GLN A 33 -4.36 -1.56 -10.76
CA GLN A 33 -5.58 -1.95 -11.46
C GLN A 33 -5.40 -3.27 -12.24
N VAL A 34 -4.23 -3.49 -12.84
CA VAL A 34 -3.92 -4.76 -13.54
C VAL A 34 -3.88 -5.90 -12.52
N VAL A 35 -3.17 -5.71 -11.41
CA VAL A 35 -3.10 -6.71 -10.33
C VAL A 35 -4.47 -6.97 -9.70
N ALA A 36 -5.29 -5.93 -9.48
CA ALA A 36 -6.65 -6.10 -8.98
C ALA A 36 -7.48 -7.01 -9.90
N ARG A 37 -7.45 -6.75 -11.22
CA ARG A 37 -8.16 -7.58 -12.20
C ARG A 37 -7.66 -9.02 -12.22
N ALA A 38 -6.34 -9.23 -12.19
CA ALA A 38 -5.74 -10.57 -12.14
C ALA A 38 -6.16 -11.38 -10.89
N LEU A 39 -6.53 -10.70 -9.80
CA LEU A 39 -7.01 -11.32 -8.55
C LEU A 39 -8.54 -11.41 -8.45
N GLY A 40 -9.27 -11.07 -9.51
CA GLY A 40 -10.73 -11.04 -9.52
C GLY A 40 -11.33 -9.95 -8.62
N LEU A 41 -10.60 -8.85 -8.40
CA LEU A 41 -11.09 -7.66 -7.69
C LEU A 41 -11.59 -6.62 -8.70
N SER A 42 -12.62 -5.86 -8.32
CA SER A 42 -13.23 -4.90 -9.26
C SER A 42 -12.33 -3.71 -9.57
N ASN A 43 -11.50 -3.27 -8.60
CA ASN A 43 -10.65 -2.09 -8.77
C ASN A 43 -9.43 -2.06 -7.82
N ARG A 44 -8.51 -1.13 -8.12
CA ARG A 44 -7.31 -0.85 -7.31
C ARG A 44 -7.59 -0.55 -5.83
N PHE A 45 -8.74 0.00 -5.49
CA PHE A 45 -9.09 0.34 -4.11
C PHE A 45 -9.51 -0.89 -3.30
N GLN A 46 -10.15 -1.88 -3.93
CA GLN A 46 -10.37 -3.18 -3.30
C GLN A 46 -9.04 -3.90 -3.04
N LEU A 47 -8.07 -3.80 -3.97
CA LEU A 47 -6.73 -4.32 -3.75
C LEU A 47 -6.04 -3.63 -2.57
N ALA A 48 -6.08 -2.30 -2.51
CA ALA A 48 -5.50 -1.55 -1.39
C ALA A 48 -6.10 -1.99 -0.04
N ARG A 49 -7.43 -2.10 0.05
CA ARG A 49 -8.13 -2.57 1.26
C ARG A 49 -7.79 -4.02 1.59
N LEU A 50 -7.67 -4.90 0.59
CA LEU A 50 -7.26 -6.29 0.81
C LEU A 50 -5.87 -6.37 1.46
N LEU A 51 -4.92 -5.60 0.94
CA LEU A 51 -3.55 -5.56 1.48
C LEU A 51 -3.53 -4.95 2.88
N GLU A 52 -4.25 -3.84 3.08
CA GLU A 52 -4.37 -3.19 4.38
C GLU A 52 -4.98 -4.11 5.43
N HIS A 53 -6.03 -4.86 5.11
CA HIS A 53 -6.67 -5.81 6.03
C HIS A 53 -5.72 -6.94 6.47
N GLU A 54 -4.69 -7.21 5.67
CA GLU A 54 -3.66 -8.24 5.94
C GLU A 54 -2.40 -7.64 6.58
N GLY A 55 -2.38 -6.35 6.89
CA GLY A 55 -1.20 -5.70 7.44
C GLY A 55 -0.08 -5.49 6.44
N LEU A 56 -0.41 -5.41 5.15
CA LEU A 56 0.56 -5.20 4.09
C LEU A 56 0.56 -3.75 3.62
N PRO A 57 1.73 -3.21 3.23
CA PRO A 57 1.80 -1.93 2.56
C PRO A 57 1.01 -1.94 1.24
N PRO A 58 0.64 -0.76 0.71
CA PRO A 58 0.12 -0.64 -0.64
C PRO A 58 1.07 -1.27 -1.67
N LEU A 59 0.51 -1.82 -2.76
CA LEU A 59 1.27 -2.52 -3.79
C LEU A 59 2.50 -1.73 -4.27
N HIS A 60 2.31 -0.44 -4.59
CA HIS A 60 3.41 0.40 -5.08
C HIS A 60 4.56 0.45 -4.08
N ARG A 61 4.28 0.60 -2.77
CA ARG A 61 5.30 0.68 -1.72
C ARG A 61 6.10 -0.63 -1.60
N MET A 62 5.42 -1.78 -1.71
CA MET A 62 6.11 -3.08 -1.73
C MET A 62 7.01 -3.22 -2.96
N THR A 63 6.49 -2.89 -4.15
CA THR A 63 7.27 -2.99 -5.40
C THR A 63 8.46 -2.05 -5.41
N GLU A 64 8.34 -0.85 -4.82
CA GLU A 64 9.44 0.10 -4.68
C GLU A 64 10.56 -0.47 -3.80
N TRP A 65 10.23 -1.02 -2.63
CA TRP A 65 11.19 -1.67 -1.75
C TRP A 65 11.89 -2.87 -2.41
N VAL A 66 11.13 -3.76 -3.05
CA VAL A 66 11.70 -4.94 -3.72
C VAL A 66 12.56 -4.55 -4.92
N THR A 67 12.21 -3.48 -5.64
CA THR A 67 13.07 -2.93 -6.70
C THR A 67 14.41 -2.46 -6.14
N VAL A 68 14.40 -1.70 -5.04
CA VAL A 68 15.65 -1.23 -4.40
C VAL A 68 16.49 -2.40 -3.89
N LEU A 69 15.86 -3.39 -3.24
CA LEU A 69 16.56 -4.60 -2.79
C LEU A 69 17.28 -5.32 -3.94
N ASN A 70 16.59 -5.50 -5.07
CA ASN A 70 17.16 -6.14 -6.24
C ASN A 70 18.32 -5.33 -6.84
N TRP A 71 18.24 -3.99 -6.84
CA TRP A 71 19.36 -3.15 -7.28
C TRP A 71 20.56 -3.29 -6.36
N VAL A 72 20.38 -3.28 -5.04
CA VAL A 72 21.49 -3.45 -4.09
C VAL A 72 22.14 -4.82 -4.25
N GLU A 73 21.35 -5.89 -4.30
CA GLU A 73 21.85 -7.26 -4.52
C GLU A 73 22.61 -7.38 -5.86
N SER A 74 22.10 -6.76 -6.92
CA SER A 74 22.75 -6.79 -8.23
C SER A 74 24.05 -5.99 -8.23
N ALA A 75 24.09 -4.84 -7.58
CA ALA A 75 25.30 -4.03 -7.46
C ALA A 75 26.39 -4.72 -6.62
N GLU A 76 26.02 -5.39 -5.52
CA GLU A 76 26.97 -6.17 -4.71
C GLU A 76 27.53 -7.37 -5.49
N ARG A 77 26.67 -8.07 -6.25
CA ARG A 77 27.06 -9.27 -6.99
C ARG A 77 27.84 -8.98 -8.26
N GLU A 78 27.42 -7.96 -9.01
CA GLU A 78 27.94 -7.66 -10.36
C GLU A 78 28.91 -6.47 -10.36
N HIS A 79 29.12 -5.81 -9.22
CA HIS A 79 29.97 -4.62 -9.08
C HIS A 79 29.60 -3.48 -10.05
N VAL A 80 28.29 -3.29 -10.29
CA VAL A 80 27.75 -2.28 -11.22
C VAL A 80 27.13 -1.08 -10.52
N SER A 81 27.17 0.08 -11.16
CA SER A 81 26.54 1.30 -10.66
C SER A 81 25.02 1.31 -10.89
N LEU A 82 24.28 2.09 -10.09
CA LEU A 82 22.84 2.30 -10.30
C LEU A 82 22.54 2.93 -11.65
N CYS A 83 23.42 3.80 -12.14
CA CYS A 83 23.29 4.43 -13.45
C CYS A 83 23.32 3.36 -14.56
N TRP A 84 24.27 2.43 -14.50
CA TRP A 84 24.36 1.33 -15.45
C TRP A 84 23.12 0.43 -15.41
N MET A 85 22.65 0.07 -14.22
CA MET A 85 21.42 -0.72 -14.06
C MET A 85 20.19 0.03 -14.58
N ALA A 86 20.10 1.34 -14.36
CA ALA A 86 19.01 2.16 -14.87
C ALA A 86 18.95 2.12 -16.40
N PHE A 87 20.08 2.26 -17.09
CA PHE A 87 20.14 2.14 -18.55
C PHE A 87 19.74 0.75 -19.03
N ARG A 88 20.24 -0.32 -18.39
CA ARG A 88 19.89 -1.71 -18.72
C ARG A 88 18.40 -2.00 -18.57
N CYS A 89 17.73 -1.35 -17.62
CA CYS A 89 16.29 -1.48 -17.39
C CYS A 89 15.44 -0.43 -18.12
N HIS A 90 16.02 0.36 -19.03
CA HIS A 90 15.35 1.48 -19.72
C HIS A 90 14.65 2.45 -18.77
N ARG A 91 15.30 2.76 -17.65
CA ARG A 91 14.83 3.74 -16.65
C ARG A 91 15.74 4.94 -16.65
N HIS A 92 15.15 6.10 -16.35
CA HIS A 92 15.92 7.31 -16.17
C HIS A 92 16.78 7.24 -14.88
N PRO A 93 18.11 7.43 -14.93
CA PRO A 93 18.98 7.31 -13.76
C PRO A 93 18.52 8.18 -12.58
N SER A 94 18.19 9.45 -12.82
CA SER A 94 17.74 10.36 -11.74
C SER A 94 16.46 9.88 -11.06
N ALA A 95 15.57 9.16 -11.77
CA ALA A 95 14.39 8.58 -11.16
C ALA A 95 14.75 7.40 -10.25
N CYS A 96 15.73 6.58 -10.63
CA CYS A 96 16.25 5.50 -9.79
C CYS A 96 16.91 6.04 -8.50
N TYR A 97 17.78 7.05 -8.60
CA TYR A 97 18.38 7.68 -7.42
C TYR A 97 17.34 8.30 -6.49
N ARG A 98 16.33 9.00 -7.05
CA ARG A 98 15.21 9.54 -6.27
C ARG A 98 14.39 8.45 -5.62
N LEU A 99 14.17 7.32 -6.30
CA LEU A 99 13.44 6.19 -5.75
C LEU A 99 14.19 5.60 -4.56
N VAL A 100 15.50 5.37 -4.68
CA VAL A 100 16.33 4.89 -3.57
C VAL A 100 16.18 5.83 -2.37
N LYS A 101 16.42 7.13 -2.56
CA LYS A 101 16.31 8.13 -1.48
C LYS A 101 14.91 8.18 -0.87
N LYS A 102 13.86 8.11 -1.68
CA LYS A 102 12.46 8.07 -1.22
C LYS A 102 12.18 6.84 -0.36
N VAL A 103 12.69 5.68 -0.75
CA VAL A 103 12.36 4.41 -0.12
C VAL A 103 13.16 4.22 1.16
N THR A 104 14.46 4.48 1.11
CA THR A 104 15.41 4.16 2.18
C THR A 104 15.69 5.34 3.10
N GLY A 105 15.44 6.57 2.66
CA GLY A 105 15.88 7.79 3.32
C GLY A 105 17.35 8.16 3.06
N HIS A 106 18.08 7.35 2.29
CA HIS A 106 19.53 7.45 2.09
C HIS A 106 19.91 7.59 0.61
N GLY A 107 21.07 8.17 0.34
CA GLY A 107 21.70 8.16 -0.98
C GLY A 107 22.07 6.75 -1.43
N TRP A 108 22.29 6.57 -2.74
CA TRP A 108 22.64 5.26 -3.29
C TRP A 108 23.95 4.69 -2.71
N GLU A 109 24.99 5.51 -2.61
CA GLU A 109 26.28 5.09 -2.06
C GLU A 109 26.17 4.69 -0.59
N GLU A 110 25.48 5.47 0.23
CA GLU A 110 25.21 5.12 1.64
C GLU A 110 24.43 3.81 1.79
N VAL A 111 23.52 3.51 0.84
CA VAL A 111 22.76 2.27 0.82
C VAL A 111 23.66 1.09 0.44
N LEU A 112 24.58 1.28 -0.52
CA LEU A 112 25.56 0.27 -0.90
C LEU A 112 26.55 -0.04 0.23
N ASP A 113 27.05 0.98 0.93
CA ASP A 113 27.97 0.78 2.07
C ASP A 113 27.31 -0.03 3.20
N LYS A 114 25.99 0.10 3.37
CA LYS A 114 25.21 -0.67 4.36
C LYS A 114 24.85 -2.08 3.87
N GLY A 115 24.80 -2.25 2.55
CA GLY A 115 24.57 -3.51 1.86
C GLY A 115 23.15 -4.08 1.90
N SER A 116 22.97 -5.18 1.18
CA SER A 116 21.68 -5.89 1.04
C SER A 116 21.11 -6.42 2.36
N PRO A 117 21.90 -6.90 3.35
CA PRO A 117 21.33 -7.33 4.63
C PRO A 117 20.67 -6.19 5.40
N TRP A 118 21.24 -4.98 5.33
CA TRP A 118 20.62 -3.80 5.93
C TRP A 118 19.34 -3.41 5.21
N ALA A 119 19.36 -3.38 3.87
CA ALA A 119 18.18 -3.04 3.08
C ALA A 119 17.04 -4.04 3.34
N LEU A 120 17.35 -5.33 3.45
CA LEU A 120 16.36 -6.37 3.79
C LEU A 120 15.77 -6.15 5.18
N ARG A 121 16.59 -5.85 6.20
CA ARG A 121 16.09 -5.51 7.54
C ARG A 121 15.16 -4.30 7.52
N ARG A 122 15.48 -3.28 6.72
CA ARG A 122 14.62 -2.09 6.56
C ARG A 122 13.28 -2.44 5.91
N PHE A 123 13.28 -3.25 4.85
CA PHE A 123 12.05 -3.73 4.23
C PHE A 123 11.20 -4.56 5.19
N LEU A 124 11.80 -5.49 5.93
CA LEU A 124 11.09 -6.28 6.94
C LEU A 124 10.54 -5.40 8.08
N SER A 125 11.25 -4.34 8.46
CA SER A 125 10.76 -3.35 9.42
C SER A 125 9.52 -2.62 8.87
N GLU A 126 9.55 -2.17 7.61
CA GLU A 126 8.38 -1.56 6.95
C GLU A 126 7.16 -2.51 7.00
N LEU A 127 7.33 -3.78 6.61
CA LEU A 127 6.24 -4.77 6.69
C LEU A 127 5.68 -4.90 8.11
N ARG A 128 6.55 -4.93 9.13
CA ARG A 128 6.13 -4.97 10.55
C ARG A 128 5.39 -3.72 11.00
N VAL A 129 5.76 -2.54 10.49
CA VAL A 129 5.04 -1.30 10.80
C VAL A 129 3.60 -1.37 10.29
N TRP A 130 3.41 -1.81 9.04
CA TRP A 130 2.07 -1.96 8.47
C TRP A 130 1.25 -3.06 9.15
N GLU A 131 1.89 -4.16 9.53
CA GLU A 131 1.27 -5.21 10.34
C GLU A 131 0.73 -4.65 11.67
N LYS A 132 1.52 -3.82 12.36
CA LYS A 132 1.13 -3.20 13.64
C LYS A 132 0.07 -2.11 13.52
N GLN A 133 -0.07 -1.46 12.36
CA GLN A 133 -1.06 -0.39 12.16
C GLN A 133 -2.47 -0.92 11.85
N SER A 134 -2.57 -2.19 11.43
CA SER A 134 -3.81 -2.78 10.92
C SER A 134 -4.84 -3.21 11.97
N PRO A 135 -4.47 -3.58 13.22
CA PRO A 135 -5.42 -3.80 14.29
C PRO A 135 -6.21 -2.53 14.68
N GLN A 136 -5.60 -1.35 14.57
CA GLN A 136 -6.14 -0.09 15.11
C GLN A 136 -7.17 0.58 14.19
N ARG A 137 -7.11 0.37 12.85
CA ARG A 137 -8.11 0.95 11.93
C ARG A 137 -9.49 0.30 12.02
N ARG A 138 -9.63 -0.84 12.72
CA ARG A 138 -10.92 -1.48 13.01
C ARG A 138 -11.77 -0.71 14.03
N ALA A 139 -11.16 0.16 14.85
CA ALA A 139 -11.89 1.00 15.79
C ALA A 139 -12.19 2.39 15.20
N THR A 140 -12.77 2.45 14.00
CA THR A 140 -13.55 3.63 13.64
C THR A 140 -14.95 3.38 14.20
N PRO A 141 -15.40 4.07 15.27
CA PRO A 141 -16.78 3.92 15.72
C PRO A 141 -17.67 4.30 14.54
N ALA A 142 -18.63 3.44 14.22
CA ALA A 142 -19.66 3.72 13.25
C ALA A 142 -20.14 5.16 13.47
N ARG A 143 -19.95 6.01 12.47
CA ARG A 143 -20.41 7.40 12.46
C ARG A 143 -21.92 7.33 12.74
N ARG A 144 -22.32 7.57 14.00
CA ARG A 144 -23.73 7.74 14.37
C ARG A 144 -24.18 8.94 13.57
N LEU A 145 -24.92 8.69 12.49
CA LEU A 145 -25.70 9.73 11.83
C LEU A 145 -26.61 10.33 12.92
N PRO A 146 -26.60 11.65 13.14
CA PRO A 146 -27.59 12.25 14.02
C PRO A 146 -29.00 11.95 13.47
N PRO A 147 -30.00 11.70 14.32
CA PRO A 147 -31.37 11.56 13.86
C PRO A 147 -31.76 12.82 13.11
N VAL A 148 -32.14 12.66 11.84
CA VAL A 148 -32.71 13.74 11.03
C VAL A 148 -33.97 14.20 11.75
N ALA A 149 -33.90 15.38 12.36
CA ALA A 149 -35.04 16.03 12.96
C ALA A 149 -36.09 16.29 11.86
N ALA A 150 -37.21 15.58 11.94
CA ALA A 150 -38.38 15.83 11.12
C ALA A 150 -38.93 17.22 11.46
N LYS A 151 -38.55 18.23 10.67
CA LYS A 151 -39.15 19.57 10.74
C LYS A 151 -40.57 19.51 10.16
N GLY A 152 -41.52 19.65 11.09
CA GLY A 152 -42.88 20.18 10.98
C GLY A 152 -43.51 20.38 9.61
N ARG A 153 -44.56 19.59 9.34
CA ARG A 153 -45.74 20.06 8.59
C ARG A 153 -46.95 19.98 9.52
N ALA A 154 -47.34 21.12 10.08
CA ALA A 154 -48.67 21.33 10.60
C ALA A 154 -49.12 22.71 10.15
N ALA A 155 -49.83 22.74 9.02
CA ALA A 155 -50.59 23.89 8.57
C ALA A 155 -51.74 24.13 9.56
N GLN A 156 -51.65 25.19 10.36
CA GLN A 156 -52.73 25.59 11.25
C GLN A 156 -53.66 26.53 10.47
N HIS A 157 -54.85 26.00 10.19
CA HIS A 157 -55.97 26.68 9.55
C HIS A 157 -56.31 28.00 10.24
N HIS A 158 -56.32 29.06 9.44
CA HIS A 158 -56.94 30.34 9.75
C HIS A 158 -58.47 30.12 9.82
N ARG A 159 -59.05 30.18 11.03
CA ARG A 159 -60.50 30.29 11.23
C ARG A 159 -60.78 31.67 11.81
N ALA A 160 -61.08 32.61 10.92
CA ALA A 160 -61.70 33.88 11.28
C ALA A 160 -63.09 33.61 11.88
N ARG A 161 -63.27 33.93 13.17
CA ARG A 161 -64.58 34.15 13.77
C ARG A 161 -64.84 35.64 13.78
N LEU A 162 -65.57 36.14 12.79
CA LEU A 162 -66.23 37.43 12.89
C LEU A 162 -67.41 37.27 13.85
N ARG A 163 -67.37 38.04 14.95
CA ARG A 163 -68.52 38.30 15.82
C ARG A 163 -69.29 39.50 15.27
N LEU A 164 -70.60 39.40 15.41
CA LEU A 164 -71.65 40.35 15.06
C LEU A 164 -71.42 41.75 15.66
N SER A 165 -71.70 42.80 14.87
CA SER A 165 -72.64 43.89 15.17
C SER A 165 -72.97 44.63 13.88
#